data_AF-A0A368Q6T0-F1
#
_entry.id   AF-A0A368Q6T0-F1
#
_cell.length_a   1.000
_cell.length_b   1.000
_cell.length_c   1.000
_cell.angle_alpha   90.00
_cell.angle_beta   90.00
_cell.angle_gamma   90.00
#
_symmetry.space_group_name_H-M   'P 1'
#
loop_
_entity.id
_entity.type
_entity.pdbx_description
1 polymer ?
#
loop_
_entity_poly.entity_id
_entity_poly.type
_entity_poly.pdbx_seq_one_letter_code
_entity_poly.pdbx_strand_id
1 'polypeptide(L)'
;MMERFLEIRTKQAEDEAKQLARENEAREKESRKKEARDKEAAKGDEFSIKRCISVINTMEVTKQEKTKAYAIFTKSKENRETFICASEQDQESALIWIRNEMA
;
A
#
# COMPACT_ATOMS: atom_id res chain seq x y z
N MET A 1 43.97 29.89 27.13
CA MET A 1 43.58 28.47 27.40
C MET A 1 42.07 28.29 27.46
N MET A 2 41.33 29.19 28.13
CA MET A 2 39.88 29.06 28.33
C MET A 2 39.03 29.20 27.05
N GLU A 3 39.42 30.07 26.10
CA GLU A 3 38.70 30.28 24.83
C GLU A 3 38.74 29.04 23.93
N ARG A 4 39.90 28.38 23.80
CA ARG A 4 40.02 27.11 23.04
C ARG A 4 39.16 25.99 23.62
N PHE A 5 39.02 25.93 24.95
CA PHE A 5 38.17 24.94 25.61
C PHE A 5 36.69 25.18 25.30
N LEU A 6 36.26 26.44 25.30
CA LEU A 6 34.89 26.81 24.93
C LEU A 6 34.61 26.48 23.46
N GLU A 7 35.53 26.80 22.54
CA GLU A 7 35.38 26.51 21.11
C GLU A 7 35.25 25.00 20.82
N ILE A 8 36.05 24.17 21.48
CA ILE A 8 35.96 22.69 21.36
C ILE A 8 34.62 22.18 21.89
N ARG A 9 34.14 22.68 23.03
CA ARG A 9 32.84 22.29 23.62
C ARG A 9 31.67 22.70 22.73
N THR A 10 31.72 23.89 22.14
CA THR A 10 30.68 24.35 21.21
C THR A 10 30.65 23.47 19.97
N LYS A 11 31.81 23.15 19.40
CA LYS A 11 31.90 22.28 18.23
C LYS A 11 31.41 20.85 18.50
N GLN A 12 31.74 20.30 19.67
CA GLN A 12 31.20 19.00 20.11
C GLN A 12 29.68 19.03 20.21
N ALA A 13 29.11 20.07 20.84
CA ALA A 13 27.66 20.20 20.96
C ALA A 13 26.96 20.33 19.58
N GLU A 14 27.57 21.05 18.63
CA GLU A 14 27.06 21.16 17.26
C GLU A 14 27.10 19.84 16.49
N ASP A 15 28.19 19.07 16.63
CA ASP A 15 28.34 17.78 15.96
C ASP A 15 27.41 16.72 16.56
N GLU A 16 27.21 16.71 17.88
CA GLU A 16 26.22 15.87 18.57
C GLU A 16 24.78 16.22 18.13
N ALA A 17 24.45 17.51 18.04
CA ALA A 17 23.14 17.96 17.57
C ALA A 17 22.87 17.52 16.12
N LYS A 18 23.88 17.62 15.24
CA LYS A 18 23.76 17.14 13.85
C LYS A 18 23.58 15.63 13.77
N GLN A 19 24.29 14.87 14.62
CA GLN A 19 24.18 13.42 14.65
C GLN A 19 22.79 12.99 15.15
N LEU A 20 22.29 13.61 16.22
CA LEU A 20 20.94 13.36 16.74
C LEU A 20 19.86 13.69 15.71
N ALA A 21 20.00 14.81 14.97
CA ALA A 21 19.05 15.16 13.92
C ALA A 21 19.00 14.10 12.80
N ARG A 22 20.16 13.59 12.37
CA ARG A 22 20.24 12.52 11.36
C ARG A 22 19.64 11.20 11.85
N GLU A 23 19.89 10.84 13.10
CA GLU A 23 19.35 9.61 13.69
C GLU A 23 17.82 9.67 13.83
N ASN A 24 17.29 10.81 14.27
CA ASN A 24 15.85 11.04 14.32
C ASN A 24 15.22 10.98 12.93
N GLU A 25 15.81 11.64 11.93
CA GLU A 25 15.29 11.60 10.56
C GLU A 25 15.33 10.18 9.98
N ALA A 26 16.39 9.40 10.25
CA ALA A 26 16.50 8.02 9.83
C ALA A 26 15.41 7.15 10.49
N ARG A 27 15.18 7.33 11.80
CA ARG A 27 14.14 6.63 12.56
C ARG A 27 12.74 6.98 12.05
N GLU A 28 12.46 8.23 11.72
CA GLU A 28 11.18 8.65 11.13
C GLU A 28 10.98 8.07 9.72
N LYS A 29 12.04 8.00 8.89
CA LYS A 29 11.95 7.34 7.58
C LYS A 29 11.69 5.85 7.72
N GLU A 30 12.32 5.19 8.68
CA GLU A 30 12.09 3.78 8.96
C GLU A 30 10.67 3.51 9.47
N SER A 31 10.16 4.33 10.40
CA SER A 31 8.80 4.18 10.91
C SER A 31 7.74 4.38 9.83
N ARG A 32 7.91 5.39 8.95
CA ARG A 32 7.01 5.59 7.79
C ARG A 32 7.05 4.42 6.81
N LYS A 33 8.23 3.87 6.52
CA LYS A 33 8.36 2.68 5.65
C LYS A 33 7.69 1.45 6.28
N LYS A 34 7.86 1.25 7.59
CA LYS A 34 7.22 0.16 8.31
C LYS A 34 5.70 0.31 8.28
N GLU A 35 5.18 1.50 8.55
CA GLU A 35 3.74 1.77 8.49
C GLU A 35 3.16 1.56 7.09
N ALA A 36 3.88 1.97 6.03
CA ALA A 36 3.48 1.70 4.65
C ALA A 36 3.43 0.18 4.37
N ARG A 37 4.45 -0.57 4.81
CA ARG A 37 4.51 -2.02 4.65
C ARG A 37 3.41 -2.75 5.43
N ASP A 38 3.11 -2.29 6.64
CA ASP A 38 2.06 -2.86 7.49
C ASP A 38 0.67 -2.58 6.90
N LYS A 39 0.46 -1.38 6.33
CA LYS A 39 -0.75 -1.04 5.54
C LYS A 39 -0.89 -1.91 4.30
N GLU A 40 0.19 -2.16 3.56
CA GLU A 40 0.19 -3.08 2.41
C GLU A 40 -0.06 -4.54 2.82
N ALA A 41 0.46 -4.97 3.97
CA ALA A 41 0.24 -6.31 4.50
C ALA A 41 -1.22 -6.52 4.93
N ALA A 42 -1.82 -5.53 5.61
CA ALA A 42 -3.23 -5.55 5.99
C ALA A 42 -4.17 -5.59 4.77
N LYS A 43 -3.83 -4.87 3.69
CA LYS A 43 -4.55 -4.92 2.40
C LYS A 43 -4.42 -6.26 1.66
N GLY A 44 -3.43 -7.09 2.02
CA GLY A 44 -3.16 -8.37 1.36
C GLY A 44 -4.32 -9.37 1.45
N ASP A 45 -5.05 -9.37 2.56
CA ASP A 45 -6.24 -10.19 2.75
C ASP A 45 -7.52 -9.54 2.19
N GLU A 46 -7.62 -8.21 2.29
CA GLU A 46 -8.76 -7.42 1.80
C GLU A 46 -8.94 -7.54 0.28
N PHE A 47 -7.84 -7.58 -0.50
CA PHE A 47 -7.89 -7.74 -1.96
C PHE A 47 -7.39 -9.11 -2.42
N SER A 48 -7.58 -10.13 -1.59
CA SER A 48 -7.18 -11.49 -1.93
C SER A 48 -7.96 -12.03 -3.14
N ILE A 49 -7.32 -12.86 -3.96
CA ILE A 49 -7.98 -13.53 -5.11
C ILE A 49 -9.22 -14.29 -4.64
N LYS A 50 -9.17 -14.92 -3.46
CA LYS A 50 -10.30 -15.64 -2.87
C LYS A 50 -11.50 -14.72 -2.63
N ARG A 51 -11.29 -13.50 -2.12
CA ARG A 51 -12.37 -12.52 -1.95
C ARG A 51 -12.96 -12.10 -3.29
N CYS A 52 -12.13 -11.77 -4.28
CA CYS A 52 -12.61 -11.40 -5.62
C CYS A 52 -13.47 -12.52 -6.24
N ILE A 53 -13.05 -13.78 -6.12
CA ILE A 53 -13.81 -14.95 -6.57
C ILE A 53 -15.14 -15.07 -5.81
N SER A 54 -15.14 -14.84 -4.49
CA SER A 54 -16.38 -14.88 -3.71
C SER A 54 -17.37 -13.81 -4.16
N VAL A 55 -16.90 -12.58 -4.38
CA VAL A 55 -17.74 -11.44 -4.79
C VAL A 55 -18.27 -11.61 -6.22
N ILE A 56 -17.44 -11.98 -7.20
CA ILE A 56 -17.94 -12.19 -8.57
C ILE A 56 -18.93 -13.37 -8.66
N ASN A 57 -18.88 -14.30 -7.72
CA ASN A 57 -19.82 -15.41 -7.65
C ASN A 57 -21.20 -15.03 -7.12
N THR A 58 -21.33 -13.92 -6.39
CA THR A 58 -22.63 -13.39 -5.95
C THR A 58 -23.29 -12.49 -7.00
N MET A 59 -22.53 -12.07 -8.02
CA MET A 59 -23.03 -11.25 -9.12
C MET A 59 -23.63 -12.10 -10.26
N GLU A 60 -24.55 -11.51 -11.03
CA GLU A 60 -25.14 -12.14 -12.21
C GLU A 60 -24.17 -12.07 -13.40
N VAL A 61 -23.33 -13.11 -13.52
CA VAL A 61 -22.36 -13.27 -14.62
C VAL A 61 -22.38 -14.68 -15.19
N THR A 62 -22.12 -14.79 -16.48
CA THR A 62 -22.02 -16.08 -17.17
C THR A 62 -20.76 -16.85 -16.76
N LYS A 63 -20.75 -18.18 -16.97
CA LYS A 63 -19.56 -19.01 -16.70
C LYS A 63 -18.33 -18.54 -17.48
N GLN A 64 -18.52 -18.03 -18.71
CA GLN A 64 -17.44 -17.52 -19.53
C GLN A 64 -16.87 -16.21 -18.98
N GLU A 65 -17.72 -15.29 -18.55
CA GLU A 65 -17.30 -14.04 -17.88
C GLU A 65 -16.54 -14.35 -16.58
N LYS A 66 -17.00 -15.33 -15.77
CA LYS A 66 -16.28 -15.73 -14.55
C LYS A 66 -14.84 -16.16 -14.83
N THR A 67 -14.63 -17.02 -15.83
CA THR A 67 -13.29 -17.48 -16.22
C THR A 67 -12.40 -16.31 -16.67
N LYS A 68 -12.93 -15.38 -17.46
CA LYS A 68 -12.19 -14.19 -17.89
C LYS A 68 -11.88 -13.26 -16.72
N ALA A 69 -12.79 -13.10 -15.77
CA ALA A 69 -12.60 -12.29 -14.57
C ALA A 69 -11.48 -12.86 -13.69
N TYR A 70 -11.39 -14.19 -13.56
CA TYR A 70 -10.28 -14.82 -12.83
C TYR A 70 -8.92 -14.49 -13.45
N ALA A 71 -8.83 -14.49 -14.78
CA ALA A 71 -7.61 -14.06 -15.46
C ALA A 71 -7.27 -12.60 -15.12
N ILE A 72 -8.26 -11.69 -15.12
CA ILE A 72 -8.09 -10.28 -14.73
C ILE A 72 -7.58 -10.14 -13.28
N PHE A 73 -8.14 -10.90 -12.33
CA PHE A 73 -7.71 -10.87 -10.93
C PHE A 73 -6.30 -11.43 -10.72
N THR A 74 -5.86 -12.39 -11.54
CA THR A 74 -4.49 -12.93 -11.46
C THR A 74 -3.42 -12.02 -12.08
N LYS A 75 -3.81 -11.08 -12.95
CA LYS A 75 -2.86 -10.20 -13.64
C LYS A 75 -2.22 -9.15 -12.73
N SER A 76 -2.95 -8.59 -11.77
CA SER A 76 -2.47 -7.48 -10.94
C SER A 76 -3.17 -7.44 -9.57
N LYS A 77 -2.51 -6.84 -8.56
CA LYS A 77 -3.16 -6.54 -7.27
C LYS A 77 -4.14 -5.38 -7.42
N GLU A 78 -3.79 -4.40 -8.25
CA GLU A 78 -4.55 -3.19 -8.52
C GLU A 78 -5.89 -3.51 -9.19
N ASN A 79 -5.94 -4.53 -10.04
CA ASN A 79 -7.19 -5.05 -10.62
C ASN A 79 -8.13 -5.61 -9.54
N ARG A 80 -7.57 -6.26 -8.52
CA ARG A 80 -8.34 -6.83 -7.40
C ARG A 80 -8.84 -5.72 -6.48
N GLU A 81 -8.00 -4.74 -6.17
CA GLU A 81 -8.39 -3.56 -5.39
C GLU A 81 -9.50 -2.77 -6.10
N THR A 82 -9.33 -2.48 -7.39
CA THR A 82 -10.35 -1.77 -8.19
C THR A 82 -11.68 -2.52 -8.19
N PHE A 83 -11.67 -3.83 -8.43
CA PHE A 83 -12.89 -4.64 -8.43
C PHE A 83 -13.60 -4.64 -7.08
N ILE A 84 -12.87 -4.88 -5.98
CA ILE A 84 -13.47 -4.93 -4.63
C ILE A 84 -14.03 -3.55 -4.26
N CYS A 85 -13.25 -2.47 -4.44
CA CYS A 85 -13.69 -1.10 -4.15
C CYS A 85 -14.91 -0.70 -4.96
N ALA A 86 -14.97 -1.06 -6.26
CA ALA A 86 -16.15 -0.82 -7.07
C ALA A 86 -17.34 -1.64 -6.56
N SER A 87 -17.14 -2.92 -6.24
CA SER A 87 -18.21 -3.83 -5.82
C SER A 87 -18.85 -3.47 -4.47
N GLU A 88 -18.08 -2.85 -3.57
CA GLU A 88 -18.54 -2.39 -2.26
C GLU A 88 -19.38 -1.10 -2.35
N GLN A 89 -19.15 -0.30 -3.39
CA GLN A 89 -19.93 0.91 -3.67
C GLN A 89 -21.16 0.60 -4.51
N ASP A 90 -20.96 -0.10 -5.63
CA ASP A 90 -22.00 -0.46 -6.59
C ASP A 90 -21.56 -1.68 -7.42
N GLN A 91 -22.35 -2.76 -7.32
CA GLN A 91 -22.08 -4.00 -8.05
C GLN A 91 -22.21 -3.82 -9.56
N GLU A 92 -23.09 -2.95 -10.05
CA GLU A 92 -23.28 -2.73 -11.49
C GLU A 92 -22.04 -2.05 -12.10
N SER A 93 -21.50 -1.03 -11.43
CA SER A 93 -20.24 -0.39 -11.81
C SER A 93 -19.07 -1.38 -11.85
N ALA A 94 -18.97 -2.29 -10.89
CA ALA A 94 -17.96 -3.34 -10.89
C ALA A 94 -18.09 -4.30 -12.09
N LEU A 95 -19.33 -4.65 -12.47
CA LEU A 95 -19.59 -5.49 -13.63
C LEU A 95 -19.26 -4.80 -14.94
N ILE A 96 -19.63 -3.53 -15.09
CA ILE A 96 -19.28 -2.71 -16.26
C ILE A 96 -17.76 -2.65 -16.41
N TRP A 97 -17.05 -2.36 -15.31
CA TRP A 97 -15.59 -2.32 -15.32
C TRP A 97 -14.98 -3.66 -15.74
N ILE A 98 -15.43 -4.78 -15.14
CA ILE A 98 -14.95 -6.12 -15.50
C ILE A 98 -15.18 -6.43 -16.98
N ARG A 99 -16.35 -6.08 -17.54
CA ARG A 99 -16.66 -6.33 -18.95
C ARG A 99 -15.79 -5.51 -19.89
N ASN A 100 -15.46 -4.27 -19.51
CA ASN A 100 -14.54 -3.43 -20.27
C ASN A 100 -13.11 -3.99 -20.30
N GLU A 101 -12.63 -4.58 -19.19
CA GLU A 101 -11.32 -5.24 -19.13
C GLU A 101 -11.24 -6.55 -19.92
N MET A 102 -12.39 -7.14 -20.28
CA MET A 102 -12.48 -8.36 -21.10
C MET A 102 -12.51 -8.11 -22.60
N ALA A 103 -12.81 -6.88 -23.01
CA ALA A 103 -12.90 -6.46 -24.41
C ALA A 103 -11.51 -6.37 -25.05
#